data_AF-A0A0G0YDR2-F1
#
_entry.id   AF-A0A0G0YDR2-F1
#
_cell.length_a   1.000
_cell.length_b   1.000
_cell.length_c   1.000
_cell.angle_alpha   90.00
_cell.angle_beta   90.00
_cell.angle_gamma   90.00
#
_symmetry.space_group_name_H-M   'P 1'
#
loop_
_entity.id
_entity.type
_entity.pdbx_description
1 polymer ?
#
loop_
_entity_poly.entity_id
_entity_poly.type
_entity_poly.pdbx_seq_one_letter_code
_entity_poly.pdbx_strand_id
1 'polypeptide(L)'
;MDKLTDLSFNPKPPTLMLIDINSCFATIEQQANPQLRGHPVAVAAYDTPSGCILAASYEAKKLGVKTGMRVKEGKLLAPNLTVLTPDPQKYRDV
;
A
#
# COMPACT_ATOMS: atom_id res chain seq x y z
N MET A 1 7.54 -10.60 22.72
CA MET A 1 8.74 -11.47 22.82
C MET A 1 9.00 -12.06 21.46
N ASP A 2 10.04 -11.54 20.80
CA ASP A 2 10.37 -11.75 19.40
C ASP A 2 10.79 -13.19 19.09
N LYS A 3 10.06 -13.86 18.20
CA LYS A 3 10.48 -15.14 17.59
C LYS A 3 11.56 -14.97 16.52
N LEU A 4 11.92 -13.73 16.17
CA LEU A 4 12.89 -13.43 15.11
C LEU A 4 14.33 -13.32 15.63
N THR A 5 14.53 -13.13 16.94
CA THR A 5 15.85 -12.99 17.55
C THR A 5 16.54 -14.31 17.90
N ASP A 6 15.86 -15.45 17.72
CA ASP A 6 16.39 -16.81 18.00
C ASP A 6 16.63 -17.63 16.72
N LEU A 7 16.76 -16.96 15.57
CA LEU A 7 17.11 -17.63 14.32
C LEU A 7 18.63 -17.72 14.20
N SER A 8 19.16 -18.94 14.26
CA SER A 8 20.58 -19.19 14.00
C SER A 8 20.94 -18.91 12.54
N PHE A 9 22.19 -18.50 12.31
CA PHE A 9 22.70 -18.26 10.96
C PHE A 9 22.57 -19.53 10.10
N ASN A 10 21.93 -19.42 8.93
CA ASN A 10 21.82 -20.50 7.97
C ASN A 10 22.97 -20.40 6.94
N PRO A 11 24.00 -21.26 7.00
CA PRO A 11 25.16 -21.19 6.10
C PRO A 11 24.89 -21.78 4.70
N LYS A 12 23.70 -22.34 4.46
CA LYS A 12 23.37 -22.93 3.15
C LYS A 12 23.33 -21.83 2.07
N PRO A 13 23.80 -22.11 0.83
CA PRO A 13 23.68 -21.16 -0.26
C PRO A 13 22.22 -20.73 -0.50
N PRO A 14 21.93 -19.43 -0.69
CA PRO A 14 20.59 -18.96 -0.99
C PRO A 14 20.21 -19.34 -2.43
N THR A 15 19.15 -20.14 -2.59
CA THR A 15 18.65 -20.59 -3.89
C THR A 15 17.30 -19.98 -4.27
N LEU A 16 16.65 -19.29 -3.35
CA LEU A 16 15.33 -18.70 -3.51
C LEU A 16 15.31 -17.26 -3.00
N MET A 17 14.70 -16.37 -3.76
CA MET A 17 14.42 -14.99 -3.38
C MET A 17 12.93 -14.73 -3.47
N LEU A 18 12.35 -14.18 -2.40
CA LEU A 18 11.01 -13.60 -2.42
C LEU A 18 11.16 -12.09 -2.58
N ILE A 19 10.52 -11.54 -3.61
CA ILE A 19 10.46 -10.10 -3.85
C ILE A 19 9.01 -9.67 -3.68
N ASP A 20 8.79 -8.68 -2.83
CA ASP A 20 7.49 -8.06 -2.61
C ASP A 20 7.58 -6.55 -2.83
N ILE A 21 6.55 -5.98 -3.45
CA ILE A 21 6.50 -4.54 -3.74
C ILE A 21 5.74 -3.84 -2.62
N ASN A 22 6.47 -3.00 -1.89
CA ASN A 22 5.87 -2.18 -0.85
C ASN A 22 4.79 -1.26 -1.41
N SER A 23 3.62 -1.27 -0.79
CA SER A 23 2.49 -0.42 -1.20
C SER A 23 2.12 -0.57 -2.68
N CYS A 24 2.32 -1.77 -3.26
CA CYS A 24 2.23 -2.08 -4.68
C CYS A 24 1.27 -1.18 -5.49
N PHE A 25 -0.05 -1.29 -5.30
CA PHE A 25 -1.01 -0.54 -6.12
C PHE A 25 -0.92 0.98 -5.96
N ALA A 26 -0.68 1.49 -4.75
CA ALA A 26 -0.51 2.93 -4.55
C ALA A 26 0.78 3.45 -5.22
N THR A 27 1.85 2.65 -5.16
CA THR A 27 3.11 2.97 -5.84
C THR A 27 2.94 2.96 -7.37
N ILE A 28 2.19 2.01 -7.92
CA ILE A 28 1.88 1.96 -9.36
C ILE A 28 1.06 3.20 -9.78
N GLU A 29 0.05 3.61 -9.00
CA GLU A 29 -0.69 4.84 -9.28
C GLU A 29 0.21 6.08 -9.26
N GLN A 30 1.12 6.17 -8.29
CA GLN A 30 2.12 7.26 -8.20
C GLN A 30 3.17 7.20 -9.32
N GLN A 31 3.43 6.02 -9.87
CA GLN A 31 4.30 5.85 -11.03
C GLN A 31 3.61 6.30 -12.31
N ALA A 32 2.35 5.89 -12.52
CA ALA A 32 1.53 6.27 -13.66
C ALA A 32 1.15 7.76 -13.66
N ASN A 33 0.96 8.36 -12.48
CA ASN A 33 0.71 9.78 -12.33
C ASN A 33 1.68 10.40 -11.30
N PRO A 34 2.79 11.01 -11.75
CA PRO A 34 3.79 11.62 -10.87
C PRO A 34 3.26 12.72 -9.94
N GLN A 35 2.11 13.34 -10.24
CA GLN A 35 1.51 14.37 -9.38
C GLN A 35 1.00 13.81 -8.04
N LEU A 36 0.80 12.49 -7.96
CA LEU A 36 0.37 11.80 -6.75
C LEU A 36 1.52 11.54 -5.76
N ARG A 37 2.78 11.75 -6.16
CA ARG A 37 3.95 11.54 -5.30
C ARG A 37 3.99 12.60 -4.21
N GLY A 38 4.38 12.22 -2.99
CA GLY A 38 4.38 13.12 -1.84
C GLY A 38 2.99 13.39 -1.24
N HIS A 39 1.93 12.81 -1.80
CA HIS A 39 0.55 12.99 -1.33
C HIS A 39 0.00 11.68 -0.74
N PRO A 40 -0.87 11.74 0.29
CA PRO A 40 -1.57 10.57 0.79
C PRO A 40 -2.51 9.99 -0.30
N VAL A 41 -2.16 8.81 -0.81
CA VAL A 41 -2.97 8.03 -1.76
C VAL A 41 -3.42 6.71 -1.14
N ALA A 42 -4.65 6.31 -1.43
CA ALA A 42 -5.17 4.98 -1.18
C ALA A 42 -5.86 4.41 -2.44
N VAL A 43 -5.65 3.12 -2.70
CA VAL A 43 -6.45 2.35 -3.66
C VAL A 43 -7.50 1.60 -2.87
N ALA A 44 -8.77 1.80 -3.18
CA ALA A 44 -9.91 1.17 -2.50
C ALA A 44 -10.77 0.39 -3.47
N ALA A 45 -11.49 -0.64 -2.98
CA ALA A 45 -12.41 -1.44 -3.81
C ALA A 45 -13.47 -0.57 -4.51
N TYR A 46 -13.95 0.48 -3.82
CA TYR A 46 -14.89 1.47 -4.32
C TYR A 46 -14.53 2.84 -3.71
N ASP A 47 -14.65 3.93 -4.48
CA ASP A 47 -14.56 5.30 -3.93
C ASP A 47 -15.89 5.72 -3.30
N THR A 48 -16.23 5.02 -2.22
CA THR A 48 -17.40 5.32 -1.40
C THR A 48 -16.98 5.26 0.07
N PRO A 49 -17.69 5.93 1.00
CA PRO A 49 -17.31 5.91 2.42
C PRO A 49 -17.18 4.52 3.05
N SER A 50 -17.92 3.53 2.54
CA SER A 50 -17.90 2.14 2.99
C SER A 50 -16.89 1.25 2.24
N GLY A 51 -16.27 1.74 1.17
CA GLY A 51 -15.27 1.02 0.40
C GLY A 51 -14.06 0.64 1.25
N CYS A 52 -13.51 -0.56 1.01
CA CYS A 52 -12.33 -1.07 1.71
C CYS A 52 -11.04 -0.57 1.04
N ILE A 53 -10.11 -0.03 1.81
CA ILE A 53 -8.77 0.33 1.35
C ILE A 53 -7.95 -0.94 1.14
N LEU A 54 -7.52 -1.18 -0.10
CA LEU A 54 -6.74 -2.34 -0.53
C LEU A 54 -5.23 -2.06 -0.39
N ALA A 55 -4.80 -0.84 -0.74
CA ALA A 55 -3.43 -0.40 -0.62
C ALA A 55 -3.39 1.07 -0.16
N ALA A 56 -2.39 1.41 0.65
CA ALA A 56 -2.11 2.77 1.08
C ALA A 56 -0.66 3.13 0.76
N SER A 57 -0.45 4.32 0.22
CA SER A 57 0.86 4.93 0.00
C SER A 57 1.65 5.09 1.31
N TYR A 58 2.95 5.32 1.21
CA TYR A 58 3.78 5.59 2.38
C TYR A 58 3.31 6.84 3.14
N GLU A 59 2.92 7.87 2.41
CA GLU A 59 2.40 9.13 2.95
C GLU A 59 1.10 8.90 3.72
N ALA A 60 0.17 8.11 3.18
CA ALA A 60 -1.06 7.74 3.88
C ALA A 60 -0.77 6.87 5.12
N LYS A 61 0.15 5.90 5.02
CA LYS A 61 0.56 5.04 6.15
C LYS A 61 1.17 5.84 7.29
N LYS A 62 1.98 6.88 7.00
CA LYS A 62 2.54 7.80 8.02
C LYS A 62 1.45 8.53 8.80
N LEU A 63 0.31 8.81 8.18
CA LEU A 63 -0.86 9.42 8.83
C LEU A 63 -1.76 8.40 9.54
N GLY A 64 -1.41 7.11 9.52
CA GLY A 64 -2.14 6.04 10.21
C GLY A 64 -3.15 5.29 9.35
N VAL A 65 -3.28 5.60 8.06
CA VAL A 65 -4.14 4.85 7.12
C VAL A 65 -3.60 3.44 6.93
N LYS A 66 -4.46 2.43 7.03
CA LYS A 66 -4.09 1.01 6.91
C LYS A 66 -4.95 0.30 5.88
N THR A 67 -4.39 -0.75 5.25
CA THR A 67 -5.17 -1.71 4.46
C THR A 67 -6.25 -2.35 5.34
N GLY A 68 -7.43 -2.57 4.77
CA GLY A 68 -8.60 -3.11 5.47
C GLY A 68 -9.50 -2.04 6.11
N MET A 69 -9.04 -0.79 6.25
CA MET A 69 -9.89 0.31 6.72
C MET A 69 -10.97 0.66 5.70
N ARG A 70 -12.08 1.22 6.19
CA ARG A 70 -13.04 1.90 5.33
C ARG A 70 -12.47 3.22 4.85
N VAL A 71 -12.81 3.63 3.63
CA VAL A 71 -12.42 4.94 3.07
C VAL A 71 -12.82 6.09 3.99
N LYS A 72 -14.00 6.02 4.65
CA LYS A 72 -14.40 7.03 5.65
C LYS A 72 -13.39 7.16 6.78
N GLU A 73 -12.91 6.05 7.32
CA GLU A 73 -11.93 6.02 8.42
C GLU A 73 -10.58 6.58 7.93
N GLY A 74 -10.17 6.20 6.72
CA GLY A 74 -8.98 6.74 6.08
C GLY A 74 -9.04 8.26 5.90
N LYS A 75 -10.16 8.80 5.40
CA LYS A 75 -10.38 10.25 5.22
C LYS A 75 -10.46 11.01 6.55
N LEU A 76 -10.87 10.36 7.65
CA LEU A 76 -10.82 10.98 8.98
C LEU A 76 -9.38 11.14 9.49
N LEU A 77 -8.51 10.18 9.19
CA LEU A 77 -7.08 10.22 9.55
C LEU A 77 -6.28 11.16 8.63
N ALA A 78 -6.60 11.17 7.35
CA ALA A 78 -5.97 11.99 6.33
C ALA A 78 -7.06 12.72 5.52
N PRO A 79 -7.46 13.95 5.91
CA PRO A 79 -8.54 14.70 5.23
C PRO A 79 -8.28 14.94 3.73
N ASN A 80 -7.02 14.99 3.32
CA ASN A 80 -6.57 15.14 1.94
C ASN A 80 -6.26 13.80 1.24
N LEU A 81 -6.72 12.66 1.77
CA LEU A 81 -6.50 11.34 1.18
C LEU A 81 -7.16 11.25 -0.20
N THR A 82 -6.32 11.10 -1.22
CA THR A 82 -6.77 10.79 -2.58
C THR A 82 -7.12 9.31 -2.64
N VAL A 83 -8.34 9.00 -3.06
CA VAL A 83 -8.83 7.63 -3.19
C VAL A 83 -9.00 7.30 -4.66
N LEU A 84 -8.39 6.21 -5.10
CA LEU A 84 -8.50 5.68 -6.46
C LEU A 84 -9.13 4.30 -6.42
N THR A 85 -9.87 3.95 -7.47
CA THR A 85 -10.37 2.59 -7.68
C THR A 85 -9.33 1.72 -8.38
N PRO A 86 -9.40 0.38 -8.27
CA PRO A 86 -8.37 -0.49 -8.82
C PRO A 86 -8.40 -0.47 -10.35
N ASP A 87 -7.22 -0.50 -10.97
CA ASP A 87 -7.05 -0.57 -12.42
C ASP A 87 -6.18 -1.79 -12.77
N PRO A 88 -6.78 -2.99 -12.92
CA PRO A 88 -6.04 -4.22 -13.09
C PRO A 88 -5.20 -4.27 -14.38
N GLN A 89 -5.58 -3.54 -15.42
CA GLN A 89 -4.80 -3.50 -16.66
C GLN A 89 -3.51 -2.72 -16.43
N LYS A 90 -3.62 -1.50 -15.90
CA LYS A 90 -2.47 -0.67 -15.57
C LYS A 90 -1.49 -1.36 -14.62
N TYR A 91 -1.98 -2.13 -13.64
CA TYR A 91 -1.11 -2.82 -12.69
C TYR A 91 -0.26 -3.96 -13.27
N ARG A 92 -0.60 -4.44 -14.47
CA ARG A 92 0.20 -5.45 -15.18
C ARG A 92 1.26 -4.85 -16.08
N ASP A 93 1.09 -3.58 -16.44
CA ASP A 93 1.86 -2.92 -17.51
C ASP A 93 2.91 -1.92 -16.98
N VAL A 94 2.82 -1.51 -15.71
CA VAL A 94 3.72 -0.56 -15.03
C VAL A 94 4.73 -1.29 -14.15
#